data_AF-A0A7S4FX50-F1
#
_entry.id   AF-A0A7S4FX50-F1
#
_cell.length_a   1.000
_cell.length_b   1.000
_cell.length_c   1.000
_cell.angle_alpha   90.00
_cell.angle_beta   90.00
_cell.angle_gamma   90.00
#
_symmetry.space_group_name_H-M   'P 1'
#
loop_
_entity.id
_entity.type
_entity.pdbx_description
1 polymer ?
#
loop_
_entity_poly.entity_id
_entity_poly.type
_entity_poly.pdbx_seq_one_letter_code
_entity_poly.pdbx_strand_id
1 'polypeptide(L)'
;LEGETQIVYQLPDACVFFSDIHGFTSSSTQLTFDELVNFLTYTFGVMDTIADWFNVYKIKTIGDSYLALTGLPNDKVKTTRPHFVDMLYFASTCAEVFSDRFRHPDRGTILAVLASRMSHIKKRTHFSANQKAKNPNTIKKYALNEASHTVQCAMRYGMAMGLVC
;
A
#
# COMPACT_ATOMS: atom_id res chain seq x y z
N LEU A 1 22.30 -29.71 14.32
CA LEU A 1 21.94 -28.42 13.71
C LEU A 1 21.61 -28.74 12.26
N GLU A 2 20.35 -29.08 12.00
CA GLU A 2 19.89 -29.37 10.63
C GLU A 2 20.01 -28.09 9.82
N GLY A 3 20.78 -28.17 8.74
CA GLY A 3 21.09 -27.04 7.86
C GLY A 3 19.82 -26.48 7.25
N GLU A 4 19.80 -25.16 7.11
CA GLU A 4 18.68 -24.37 6.64
C GLU A 4 18.02 -24.99 5.41
N THR A 5 16.74 -25.37 5.55
CA THR A 5 15.82 -25.59 4.44
C THR A 5 15.95 -24.42 3.48
N GLN A 6 16.11 -24.69 2.19
CA GLN A 6 16.20 -23.66 1.16
C GLN A 6 15.00 -22.70 1.25
N ILE A 7 15.22 -21.49 1.78
CA ILE A 7 14.17 -20.47 2.02
C ILE A 7 13.96 -19.66 0.73
N VAL A 8 13.69 -20.35 -0.38
CA VAL A 8 13.39 -19.72 -1.67
C VAL A 8 11.92 -19.95 -1.97
N TYR A 9 11.17 -18.86 -2.04
CA TYR A 9 9.78 -18.87 -2.45
C TYR A 9 9.67 -18.26 -3.84
N GLN A 10 9.10 -19.02 -4.78
CA GLN A 10 8.67 -18.47 -6.06
C GLN A 10 7.22 -18.00 -5.92
N LEU A 11 7.00 -16.70 -6.09
CA LEU A 11 5.68 -16.09 -6.03
C LEU A 11 5.25 -15.69 -7.46
N PRO A 12 4.34 -16.45 -8.10
CA PRO A 12 3.97 -16.21 -9.50
C PRO A 12 3.04 -15.00 -9.70
N ASP A 13 2.33 -14.58 -8.65
CA ASP A 13 1.46 -13.40 -8.64
C ASP A 13 1.71 -12.65 -7.34
N ALA A 14 2.71 -11.76 -7.35
CA ALA A 14 3.08 -10.94 -6.22
C ALA A 14 3.38 -9.52 -6.66
N CYS A 15 3.10 -8.58 -5.77
CA CYS A 15 3.47 -7.18 -5.96
C CYS A 15 4.26 -6.69 -4.76
N VAL A 16 5.29 -5.89 -5.03
CA VAL A 16 6.11 -5.22 -4.03
C VAL A 16 5.79 -3.74 -4.06
N PHE A 17 5.63 -3.16 -2.87
CA PHE A 17 5.45 -1.73 -2.67
C PHE A 17 6.59 -1.18 -1.83
N PHE A 18 7.10 -0.04 -2.25
CA PHE A 18 8.03 0.77 -1.46
C PHE A 18 7.51 2.20 -1.39
N SER A 19 7.62 2.79 -0.20
CA SER A 19 7.42 4.23 -0.03
C SER A 19 8.57 4.86 0.74
N ASP A 20 8.90 6.09 0.41
CA ASP A 20 9.88 6.94 1.08
C ASP A 20 9.25 8.29 1.44
N ILE A 21 9.54 8.80 2.64
CA ILE A 21 9.00 10.07 3.12
C ILE A 21 9.87 11.21 2.57
N HIS A 22 9.38 11.89 1.56
CA HIS A 22 10.13 12.93 0.87
C HIS A 22 10.40 14.12 1.79
N GLY A 23 11.69 14.49 1.92
CA GLY A 23 12.12 15.60 2.77
C GLY A 23 12.24 15.26 4.26
N PHE A 24 12.13 13.97 4.61
CA PHE A 24 12.40 13.49 5.96
C PHE A 24 13.83 13.77 6.40
N THR A 25 14.85 13.52 5.56
CA THR A 25 16.25 13.82 5.90
C THR A 25 16.44 15.27 6.33
N SER A 26 15.87 16.22 5.59
CA SER A 26 15.95 17.65 5.94
C SER A 26 15.15 17.99 7.18
N SER A 27 13.92 17.46 7.31
CA SER A 27 13.02 17.75 8.44
C SER A 27 13.50 17.11 9.75
N SER A 28 14.16 15.94 9.67
CA SER A 28 14.66 15.20 10.83
C SER A 28 15.72 15.98 11.60
N THR A 29 16.43 16.91 10.95
CA THR A 29 17.40 17.80 11.60
C THR A 29 16.76 18.88 12.46
N GLN A 30 15.46 19.13 12.28
CA GLN A 30 14.71 20.17 12.99
C GLN A 30 13.79 19.60 14.07
N LEU A 31 13.53 18.29 14.04
CA LEU A 31 12.72 17.59 15.03
C LEU A 31 13.58 17.08 16.17
N THR A 32 13.02 17.06 17.38
CA THR A 32 13.61 16.30 18.48
C THR A 32 13.51 14.80 18.21
N PHE A 33 14.35 14.02 18.88
CA PHE A 33 14.32 12.55 18.76
C PHE A 33 12.93 11.97 19.05
N ASP A 34 12.27 12.46 20.11
CA ASP A 34 10.94 11.97 20.50
C ASP A 34 9.88 12.33 19.45
N GLU A 35 9.91 13.55 18.91
CA GLU A 35 9.00 13.97 17.83
C GLU A 35 9.20 13.13 16.57
N LEU A 36 10.46 12.85 16.23
CA LEU A 36 10.81 12.03 15.06
C LEU A 36 10.29 10.59 15.20
N VAL A 37 10.54 9.97 16.36
CA VAL A 37 10.10 8.60 16.65
C VAL A 37 8.58 8.53 16.66
N ASN A 38 7.91 9.51 17.27
CA ASN A 38 6.45 9.57 17.30
C ASN A 38 5.86 9.74 15.89
N PHE A 39 6.46 10.60 15.07
CA PHE A 39 6.05 10.81 13.69
C PHE A 39 6.16 9.54 12.85
N LEU A 40 7.28 8.83 12.92
CA LEU A 40 7.48 7.57 12.19
C LEU A 40 6.55 6.47 12.70
N THR A 41 6.43 6.32 14.03
CA THR A 41 5.57 5.32 14.66
C THR A 41 4.12 5.51 14.22
N TYR A 42 3.66 6.75 14.23
CA TYR A 42 2.33 7.11 13.78
C TYR A 42 2.12 6.82 12.29
N THR A 43 3.01 7.31 11.44
CA THR A 43 2.93 7.17 9.98
C THR A 43 2.91 5.70 9.56
N PHE A 44 3.82 4.89 10.10
CA PHE A 44 3.86 3.46 9.81
C PHE A 44 2.70 2.70 10.45
N GLY A 45 2.20 3.13 11.61
CA GLY A 45 1.00 2.54 12.22
C GLY A 45 -0.26 2.75 11.38
N VAL A 46 -0.38 3.90 10.71
CA VAL A 46 -1.46 4.17 9.73
C VAL A 46 -1.30 3.26 8.51
N MET A 47 -0.10 3.11 7.95
CA MET A 47 0.14 2.18 6.84
C MET A 47 -0.15 0.72 7.23
N ASP A 48 0.28 0.30 8.42
CA ASP A 48 0.01 -1.05 8.94
C ASP A 48 -1.50 -1.29 9.06
N THR A 49 -2.24 -0.29 9.54
CA THR A 49 -3.71 -0.36 9.59
C THR A 49 -4.28 -0.56 8.19
N ILE A 50 -3.88 0.25 7.21
CA ILE A 50 -4.37 0.15 5.82
C ILE A 50 -3.97 -1.20 5.19
N ALA A 51 -2.77 -1.70 5.48
CA ALA A 51 -2.24 -2.96 4.94
C ALA A 51 -3.12 -4.16 5.33
N ASP A 52 -3.60 -4.20 6.57
CA ASP A 52 -4.50 -5.27 7.05
C ASP A 52 -5.84 -5.31 6.27
N TRP A 53 -6.34 -4.18 5.74
CA TRP A 53 -7.58 -4.15 4.93
C TRP A 53 -7.40 -4.71 3.51
N PHE A 54 -6.19 -4.62 2.97
CA PHE A 54 -5.87 -5.02 1.60
C PHE A 54 -5.01 -6.27 1.52
N ASN A 55 -4.86 -7.02 2.63
CA ASN A 55 -4.07 -8.25 2.65
C ASN A 55 -2.63 -8.01 2.13
N VAL A 56 -2.08 -6.86 2.52
CA VAL A 56 -0.70 -6.45 2.25
C VAL A 56 0.15 -6.85 3.45
N TYR A 57 1.23 -7.56 3.18
CA TYR A 57 2.20 -7.98 4.19
C TYR A 57 3.34 -6.98 4.28
N LYS A 58 3.50 -6.35 5.45
CA LYS A 58 4.67 -5.54 5.76
C LYS A 58 5.92 -6.40 5.82
N ILE A 59 6.90 -6.13 4.96
CA ILE A 59 8.20 -6.80 5.00
C ILE A 59 9.04 -6.21 6.15
N LYS A 60 9.29 -4.89 6.07
CA LYS A 60 10.11 -4.15 7.05
C LYS A 60 10.00 -2.65 6.81
N THR A 61 10.57 -1.89 7.74
CA THR A 61 10.92 -0.48 7.55
C THR A 61 12.44 -0.36 7.42
N ILE A 62 12.92 0.61 6.65
CA ILE A 62 14.34 0.95 6.53
C ILE A 62 14.44 2.46 6.66
N GLY A 63 14.75 2.95 7.86
CA GLY A 63 14.67 4.39 8.16
C GLY A 63 13.24 4.91 8.03
N ASP A 64 13.06 5.88 7.15
CA ASP A 64 11.81 6.52 6.72
C ASP A 64 11.10 5.78 5.57
N SER A 65 11.69 4.71 5.06
CA SER A 65 11.07 3.89 4.02
C SER A 65 10.22 2.74 4.58
N TYR A 66 9.09 2.46 3.93
CA TYR A 66 8.17 1.35 4.22
C TYR A 66 8.16 0.36 3.05
N LEU A 67 8.39 -0.93 3.34
CA LEU A 67 8.44 -2.00 2.34
C LEU A 67 7.37 -3.06 2.63
N ALA A 68 6.55 -3.37 1.63
CA ALA A 68 5.46 -4.34 1.76
C ALA A 68 5.25 -5.18 0.49
N LEU A 69 4.52 -6.29 0.61
CA LEU A 69 4.20 -7.18 -0.49
C LEU A 69 2.78 -7.75 -0.44
N THR A 70 2.26 -8.20 -1.58
CA THR A 70 1.05 -9.03 -1.69
C THR A 70 1.37 -10.34 -2.41
N GLY A 71 0.58 -11.39 -2.17
CA GLY A 71 0.75 -12.69 -2.84
C GLY A 71 1.57 -13.71 -2.05
N LEU A 72 1.58 -13.61 -0.71
CA LEU A 72 2.24 -14.62 0.10
C LEU A 72 1.38 -15.90 0.18
N PRO A 73 2.02 -17.08 0.29
CA PRO A 73 1.29 -18.36 0.41
C PRO A 73 0.38 -18.43 1.64
N ASN A 74 0.69 -17.66 2.69
CA ASN A 74 -0.04 -17.58 3.95
C ASN A 74 -0.83 -16.28 4.11
N ASP A 75 -1.30 -15.70 3.00
CA ASP A 75 -2.20 -14.55 3.04
C ASP A 75 -3.34 -14.79 4.06
N LYS A 76 -3.48 -13.87 5.03
CA LYS A 76 -4.42 -13.99 6.16
C LYS A 76 -5.86 -14.18 5.67
N VAL A 77 -6.16 -13.68 4.48
CA VAL A 77 -7.46 -13.78 3.83
C VAL A 77 -7.25 -14.34 2.42
N LYS A 78 -7.86 -15.50 2.12
CA LYS A 78 -7.95 -15.98 0.73
C LYS A 78 -8.80 -14.99 -0.06
N THR A 79 -8.13 -14.18 -0.85
CA THR A 79 -8.78 -13.20 -1.71
C THR A 79 -9.03 -13.78 -3.09
N THR A 80 -10.19 -13.47 -3.67
CA THR A 80 -10.51 -13.82 -5.07
C THR A 80 -10.03 -12.74 -6.05
N ARG A 81 -9.51 -11.60 -5.55
CA ARG A 81 -9.00 -10.50 -6.38
C ARG A 81 -7.51 -10.70 -6.67
N PRO A 82 -7.02 -10.29 -7.85
CA PRO A 82 -5.58 -10.33 -8.14
C PRO A 82 -4.76 -9.50 -7.15
N HIS A 83 -3.55 -9.95 -6.82
CA HIS A 83 -2.71 -9.32 -5.79
C HIS A 83 -2.27 -7.89 -6.13
N PHE A 84 -2.15 -7.55 -7.42
CA PHE A 84 -1.88 -6.17 -7.85
C PHE A 84 -3.03 -5.20 -7.57
N VAL A 85 -4.28 -5.69 -7.56
CA VAL A 85 -5.45 -4.85 -7.24
C VAL A 85 -5.38 -4.41 -5.79
N ASP A 86 -5.04 -5.34 -4.92
CA ASP A 86 -4.87 -5.09 -3.49
C ASP A 86 -3.74 -4.11 -3.21
N MET A 87 -2.59 -4.31 -3.87
CA MET A 87 -1.48 -3.38 -3.73
C MET A 87 -1.81 -1.97 -4.26
N LEU A 88 -2.55 -1.88 -5.36
CA LEU A 88 -2.96 -0.60 -5.94
C LEU A 88 -3.92 0.15 -5.00
N TYR A 89 -4.92 -0.53 -4.44
CA TYR A 89 -5.85 0.10 -3.50
C TYR A 89 -5.17 0.50 -2.19
N PHE A 90 -4.23 -0.31 -1.71
CA PHE A 90 -3.36 0.04 -0.59
C PHE A 90 -2.59 1.34 -0.88
N ALA A 91 -1.84 1.40 -1.98
CA ALA A 91 -1.04 2.56 -2.33
C ALA A 91 -1.90 3.83 -2.54
N SER A 92 -3.05 3.69 -3.21
CA SER A 92 -4.00 4.80 -3.41
C SER A 92 -4.58 5.30 -2.09
N THR A 93 -4.94 4.38 -1.18
CA THR A 93 -5.44 4.74 0.15
C THR A 93 -4.37 5.45 0.98
N CYS A 94 -3.13 4.96 0.95
CA CYS A 94 -2.01 5.65 1.59
C CYS A 94 -1.85 7.07 1.00
N ALA A 95 -1.83 7.22 -0.32
CA ALA A 95 -1.69 8.53 -0.96
C ALA A 95 -2.76 9.53 -0.50
N GLU A 96 -4.00 9.06 -0.36
CA GLU A 96 -5.14 9.87 0.04
C GLU A 96 -5.13 10.21 1.53
N VAL A 97 -4.86 9.22 2.40
CA VAL A 97 -4.77 9.43 3.85
C VAL A 97 -3.66 10.42 4.20
N PHE A 98 -2.54 10.40 3.46
CA PHE A 98 -1.42 11.32 3.65
C PHE A 98 -1.48 12.58 2.77
N SER A 99 -2.58 12.82 2.04
CA SER A 99 -2.69 13.97 1.12
C SER A 99 -2.81 15.31 1.85
N ASP A 100 -3.39 15.33 3.05
CA ASP A 100 -3.45 16.52 3.90
C ASP A 100 -2.19 16.61 4.77
N ARG A 101 -1.18 17.27 4.19
CA ARG A 101 0.25 17.36 4.58
C ARG A 101 0.63 17.45 6.07
N PHE A 102 -0.27 17.73 7.01
CA PHE A 102 0.08 17.92 8.44
C PHE A 102 -1.05 17.66 9.45
N ARG A 103 -2.13 16.97 9.08
CA ARG A 103 -3.05 16.45 10.12
C ARG A 103 -2.66 15.02 10.41
N HIS A 104 -2.54 14.66 11.68
CA HIS A 104 -2.61 13.27 12.09
C HIS A 104 -4.03 12.78 11.75
N PRO A 105 -4.27 12.03 10.65
CA PRO A 105 -5.58 11.46 10.38
C PRO A 105 -6.07 10.66 11.61
N ASP A 106 -7.18 11.11 12.17
CA ASP A 106 -7.82 10.34 13.23
C ASP A 106 -8.37 9.02 12.66
N ARG A 107 -8.67 8.07 13.56
CA ARG A 107 -9.20 6.76 13.18
C ARG A 107 -10.46 6.85 12.31
N GLY A 108 -11.32 7.85 12.53
CA GLY A 108 -12.52 8.08 11.73
C GLY A 108 -12.20 8.49 10.30
N THR A 109 -11.23 9.37 10.10
CA THR A 109 -10.73 9.76 8.77
C THR A 109 -10.22 8.55 7.99
N ILE A 110 -9.38 7.71 8.62
CA ILE A 110 -8.85 6.49 8.01
C ILE A 110 -9.99 5.54 7.60
N LEU A 111 -10.96 5.31 8.51
CA LEU A 111 -12.11 4.44 8.24
C LEU A 111 -13.02 5.00 7.15
N ALA A 112 -13.19 6.32 7.05
CA ALA A 112 -14.00 6.95 6.01
C ALA A 112 -13.39 6.74 4.61
N VAL A 113 -12.07 6.95 4.48
CA VAL A 113 -11.34 6.69 3.22
C VAL A 113 -11.45 5.20 2.86
N LEU A 114 -11.18 4.31 3.82
CA LEU A 114 -11.29 2.86 3.61
C LEU A 114 -12.71 2.44 3.20
N ALA A 115 -13.75 2.96 3.85
CA ALA A 115 -15.14 2.66 3.52
C ALA A 115 -15.50 3.13 2.10
N SER A 116 -15.06 4.34 1.73
CA SER A 116 -15.20 4.86 0.38
C SER A 116 -14.56 3.93 -0.65
N ARG A 117 -13.29 3.54 -0.43
CA ARG A 117 -12.54 2.65 -1.35
C ARG A 117 -13.11 1.24 -1.40
N MET A 118 -13.51 0.67 -0.27
CA MET A 118 -14.17 -0.65 -0.22
C MET A 118 -15.51 -0.65 -0.97
N SER A 119 -16.25 0.45 -0.96
CA SER A 119 -17.48 0.58 -1.77
C SER A 119 -17.18 0.60 -3.28
N HIS A 120 -16.09 1.25 -3.69
CA HIS A 120 -15.61 1.25 -5.08
C HIS A 120 -15.16 -0.14 -5.52
N ILE A 121 -14.45 -0.86 -4.65
CA ILE A 121 -14.05 -2.26 -4.87
C ILE A 121 -15.29 -3.12 -5.06
N LYS A 122 -16.24 -3.15 -4.11
CA LYS A 122 -17.45 -3.99 -4.19
C LYS A 122 -18.28 -3.73 -5.46
N LYS A 123 -18.50 -2.46 -5.82
CA LYS A 123 -19.26 -2.09 -7.03
C LYS A 123 -18.56 -2.55 -8.32
N ARG A 124 -17.22 -2.52 -8.35
CA ARG A 124 -16.43 -2.92 -9.53
C ARG A 124 -16.09 -4.42 -9.55
N THR A 125 -15.99 -5.10 -8.41
CA THR A 125 -15.83 -6.56 -8.35
C THR A 125 -17.11 -7.28 -8.80
N HIS A 126 -18.30 -6.68 -8.61
CA HIS A 126 -19.52 -7.19 -9.27
C HIS A 126 -19.47 -7.08 -10.80
N PHE A 127 -18.68 -6.15 -11.37
CA PHE A 127 -18.39 -6.13 -12.81
C PHE A 127 -17.51 -7.32 -13.24
N SER A 128 -16.76 -7.93 -12.31
CA SER A 128 -15.95 -9.13 -12.55
C SER A 128 -16.75 -10.44 -12.53
N ALA A 129 -17.96 -10.45 -12.00
CA ALA A 129 -18.83 -11.64 -12.08
C ALA A 129 -19.37 -11.88 -13.50
N ASN A 130 -19.46 -10.82 -14.32
CA ASN A 130 -19.90 -10.91 -15.72
C ASN A 130 -18.73 -10.74 -16.69
N GLN A 131 -17.97 -11.82 -16.92
CA GLN A 131 -17.16 -12.20 -18.11
C GLN A 131 -16.28 -11.19 -18.91
N LYS A 132 -16.39 -9.87 -18.75
CA LYS A 132 -15.60 -8.84 -19.47
C LYS A 132 -14.30 -8.44 -18.74
N ALA A 133 -14.15 -8.82 -17.47
CA ALA A 133 -12.94 -8.56 -16.66
C ALA A 133 -11.85 -9.65 -16.77
N LYS A 134 -11.88 -10.51 -17.81
CA LYS A 134 -10.85 -11.52 -18.07
C LYS A 134 -9.81 -11.09 -19.11
N ASN A 135 -9.98 -9.94 -19.78
CA ASN A 135 -9.00 -9.49 -20.77
C ASN A 135 -7.76 -8.91 -20.06
N PRO A 136 -6.56 -9.52 -20.20
CA PRO A 136 -5.33 -9.05 -19.57
C PRO A 136 -5.00 -7.59 -19.92
N ASN A 137 -5.37 -7.14 -21.13
CA ASN A 137 -5.08 -5.79 -21.60
C ASN A 137 -5.95 -4.72 -20.91
N THR A 138 -7.19 -5.05 -20.56
CA THR A 138 -8.08 -4.14 -19.81
C THR A 138 -7.60 -3.98 -18.38
N ILE A 139 -7.17 -5.08 -17.76
CA ILE A 139 -6.58 -5.10 -16.43
C ILE A 139 -5.28 -4.29 -16.39
N LYS A 140 -4.35 -4.53 -17.34
CA LYS A 140 -3.10 -3.78 -17.45
C LYS A 140 -3.35 -2.29 -17.64
N LYS A 141 -4.28 -1.90 -18.52
CA LYS A 141 -4.64 -0.50 -18.75
C LYS A 141 -5.24 0.16 -17.49
N TYR A 142 -6.06 -0.58 -16.73
CA TYR A 142 -6.61 -0.12 -15.46
C TYR A 142 -5.51 0.11 -14.41
N ALA A 143 -4.66 -0.90 -14.20
CA ALA A 143 -3.54 -0.83 -13.29
C ALA A 143 -2.60 0.33 -13.64
N LEU A 144 -2.28 0.52 -14.93
CA LEU A 144 -1.42 1.60 -15.39
C LEU A 144 -2.02 2.99 -15.10
N ASN A 145 -3.32 3.18 -15.36
CA ASN A 145 -3.99 4.47 -15.16
C ASN A 145 -4.07 4.85 -13.68
N GLU A 146 -4.48 3.90 -12.83
CA GLU A 146 -4.61 4.13 -11.38
C GLU A 146 -3.23 4.25 -10.72
N ALA A 147 -2.24 3.47 -11.15
CA ALA A 147 -0.86 3.59 -10.65
C ALA A 147 -0.26 4.96 -11.03
N SER A 148 -0.48 5.43 -12.26
CA SER A 148 0.01 6.74 -12.71
C SER A 148 -0.61 7.88 -11.90
N HIS A 149 -1.93 7.83 -11.65
CA HIS A 149 -2.61 8.80 -10.79
C HIS A 149 -2.13 8.73 -9.32
N THR A 150 -1.94 7.51 -8.79
CA THR A 150 -1.46 7.29 -7.42
C THR A 150 -0.05 7.84 -7.22
N VAL A 151 0.86 7.57 -8.17
CA VAL A 151 2.25 8.06 -8.15
C VAL A 151 2.30 9.59 -8.28
N GLN A 152 1.46 10.17 -9.15
CA GLN A 152 1.37 11.63 -9.28
C GLN A 152 0.81 12.32 -8.03
N CYS A 153 -0.22 11.74 -7.41
CA CYS A 153 -0.73 12.21 -6.13
C CYS A 153 0.35 12.11 -5.05
N ALA A 154 0.96 10.94 -4.87
CA ALA A 154 1.99 10.68 -3.86
C ALA A 154 3.11 11.73 -3.85
N MET A 155 3.69 12.00 -5.04
CA MET A 155 4.78 12.97 -5.18
C MET A 155 4.38 14.38 -4.77
N ARG A 156 3.13 14.78 -5.01
CA ARG A 156 2.61 16.10 -4.61
C ARG A 156 2.53 16.23 -3.08
N TYR A 157 2.36 15.12 -2.37
CA TYR A 157 2.11 15.07 -0.94
C TYR A 157 3.34 14.73 -0.10
N GLY A 158 4.52 14.63 -0.71
CA GLY A 158 5.76 14.39 0.02
C GLY A 158 5.98 12.92 0.39
N MET A 159 5.40 11.99 -0.37
CA MET A 159 5.77 10.59 -0.32
C MET A 159 6.16 10.11 -1.71
N ALA A 160 7.37 9.58 -1.87
CA ALA A 160 7.72 8.85 -3.08
C ALA A 160 7.19 7.42 -2.92
N MET A 161 6.37 6.95 -3.86
CA MET A 161 5.83 5.59 -3.84
C MET A 161 6.13 4.88 -5.15
N GLY A 162 6.42 3.58 -5.07
CA GLY A 162 6.60 2.73 -6.22
C GLY A 162 6.04 1.34 -6.02
N LEU A 163 5.58 0.75 -7.13
CA LEU A 163 4.97 -0.57 -7.19
C LEU A 163 5.68 -1.39 -8.26
N VAL A 164 6.01 -2.65 -7.92
CA VAL A 164 6.57 -3.62 -8.85
C VAL A 164 5.71 -4.88 -8.82
N CYS A 165 5.06 -5.13 -9.95
CA CYS A 165 4.31 -6.33 -10.33
C CYS A 165 4.75 -6.65 -11.78
#